data_AF-A0A506Y7W3-F1
#
_entry.id   AF-A0A506Y7W3-F1
#
_cell.length_a   1.000
_cell.length_b   1.000
_cell.length_c   1.000
_cell.angle_alpha   90.00
_cell.angle_beta   90.00
_cell.angle_gamma   90.00
#
_symmetry.space_group_name_H-M   'P 1'
#
loop_
_entity.id
_entity.type
_entity.pdbx_description
1 polymer ?
#
loop_
_entity_poly.entity_id
_entity_poly.type
_entity_poly.pdbx_seq_one_letter_code
_entity_poly.pdbx_strand_id
1 'polypeptide(L)'
;MASAARIVVTTFDSTASPKITPWREHSSRVAGVVLGVDGRPSRPLVDLGPAPADVTGRRSEPRPTGIARVVIDADRGVQPAVWHLAGSNHRMLARSVAVFESAAAAVADATAALADFAALEPRLVRDLNGSALGWFLRRDEEPVIACARWYSTDRDRRKSLLAALEALVTATVAPVARVSHPQLGRGPRV
;
A
#
# COMPACT_ATOMS: atom_id res chain seq x y z
N MET A 1 23.95 -9.27 -7.28
CA MET A 1 22.56 -9.17 -7.79
C MET A 1 21.79 -8.25 -6.85
N ALA A 2 21.36 -7.07 -7.31
CA ALA A 2 20.58 -6.16 -6.48
C ALA A 2 19.22 -6.79 -6.16
N SER A 3 18.82 -6.81 -4.89
CA SER A 3 17.53 -7.37 -4.47
C SER A 3 16.41 -6.50 -5.04
N ALA A 4 15.59 -7.07 -5.93
CA ALA A 4 14.44 -6.38 -6.52
C ALA A 4 13.41 -6.03 -5.43
N ALA A 5 12.64 -4.96 -5.66
CA ALA A 5 11.52 -4.65 -4.80
C ALA A 5 10.52 -5.81 -4.77
N ARG A 6 9.80 -5.97 -3.66
CA ARG A 6 8.85 -7.08 -3.49
C ARG A 6 7.59 -6.62 -2.79
N ILE A 7 6.46 -7.14 -3.22
CA ILE A 7 5.21 -7.04 -2.46
C ILE A 7 5.17 -8.19 -1.46
N VAL A 8 4.98 -7.84 -0.19
CA VAL A 8 4.87 -8.80 0.91
C VAL A 8 3.45 -8.77 1.44
N VAL A 9 2.78 -9.91 1.40
CA VAL A 9 1.46 -10.09 2.02
C VAL A 9 1.65 -10.44 3.49
N THR A 10 0.88 -9.80 4.36
CA THR A 10 0.85 -10.08 5.80
C THR A 10 -0.56 -10.47 6.21
N THR A 11 -0.73 -11.65 6.79
CA THR A 11 -2.00 -12.09 7.38
C THR A 11 -2.02 -11.81 8.87
N PHE A 12 -3.22 -11.62 9.40
CA PHE A 12 -3.47 -11.47 10.83
C PHE A 12 -4.34 -12.62 11.32
N ASP A 13 -4.22 -12.91 12.60
CA ASP A 13 -4.97 -13.92 13.32
C ASP A 13 -6.48 -13.65 13.36
N SER A 14 -6.88 -12.38 13.38
CA SER A 14 -8.30 -11.98 13.33
C SER A 14 -8.51 -10.55 12.83
N THR A 15 -9.75 -10.20 12.50
CA THR A 15 -10.16 -8.83 12.16
C THR A 15 -10.17 -7.88 13.35
N ALA A 16 -10.09 -8.42 14.57
CA ALA A 16 -9.93 -7.67 15.83
C ALA A 16 -8.46 -7.52 16.26
N SER A 17 -7.51 -8.05 15.46
CA SER A 17 -6.09 -8.01 15.81
C SER A 17 -5.63 -6.55 15.99
N PRO A 18 -5.06 -6.17 17.15
CA PRO A 18 -4.62 -4.79 17.38
C PRO A 18 -3.52 -4.36 16.39
N LYS A 19 -2.84 -5.33 15.76
CA LYS A 19 -1.84 -5.07 14.72
C LYS A 19 -2.44 -4.62 13.39
N ILE A 20 -3.73 -4.83 13.17
CA ILE A 20 -4.45 -4.36 11.98
C ILE A 20 -4.95 -2.93 12.15
N THR A 21 -5.08 -2.44 13.38
CA THR A 21 -5.59 -1.10 13.68
C THR A 21 -4.77 0.01 13.00
N PRO A 22 -3.42 0.01 13.06
CA PRO A 22 -2.61 1.03 12.37
C PRO A 22 -2.75 1.00 10.85
N TRP A 23 -3.19 -0.13 10.29
CA TRP A 23 -3.50 -0.24 8.86
C TRP A 23 -4.83 0.42 8.57
N ARG A 24 -5.89 0.02 9.29
CA ARG A 24 -7.22 0.62 9.16
C ARG A 24 -7.22 2.11 9.40
N GLU A 25 -6.57 2.59 10.45
CA GLU A 25 -6.48 4.02 10.74
C GLU A 25 -5.78 4.80 9.62
N HIS A 26 -4.71 4.24 9.04
CA HIS A 26 -4.07 4.90 7.91
C HIS A 26 -4.95 4.89 6.68
N SER A 27 -5.58 3.76 6.36
CA SER A 27 -6.51 3.61 5.25
C SER A 27 -7.69 4.55 5.40
N SER A 28 -8.30 4.64 6.59
CA SER A 28 -9.37 5.58 6.90
C SER A 28 -8.90 7.03 6.83
N ARG A 29 -7.64 7.35 7.16
CA ARG A 29 -7.12 8.71 6.96
C ARG A 29 -6.88 9.03 5.49
N VAL A 30 -6.44 8.07 4.68
CA VAL A 30 -6.25 8.27 3.23
C VAL A 30 -7.61 8.30 2.52
N ALA A 31 -8.46 7.31 2.76
CA ALA A 31 -9.81 7.19 2.19
C ALA A 31 -10.78 8.23 2.74
N GLY A 32 -10.72 8.56 4.03
CA GLY A 32 -11.51 9.64 4.64
C GLY A 32 -11.06 11.02 4.18
N VAL A 33 -9.82 11.18 3.72
CA VAL A 33 -9.37 12.37 2.97
C VAL A 33 -9.92 12.35 1.53
N VAL A 34 -10.07 11.17 0.90
CA VAL A 34 -10.68 11.03 -0.44
C VAL A 34 -12.20 11.25 -0.42
N LEU A 35 -12.89 10.75 0.59
CA LEU A 35 -14.35 10.81 0.74
C LEU A 35 -14.82 12.03 1.52
N GLY A 36 -13.96 12.63 2.35
CA GLY A 36 -14.28 13.66 3.32
C GLY A 36 -15.24 13.21 4.43
N VAL A 37 -15.24 13.96 5.54
CA VAL A 37 -15.74 13.54 6.86
C VAL A 37 -17.25 13.23 6.89
N ASP A 38 -18.03 13.73 5.93
CA ASP A 38 -19.50 13.66 5.95
C ASP A 38 -20.10 12.69 4.92
N GLY A 39 -19.31 11.83 4.27
CA GLY A 39 -19.80 10.83 3.31
C GLY A 39 -20.42 11.40 2.03
N ARG A 40 -20.46 12.73 1.87
CA ARG A 40 -20.61 13.41 0.59
C ARG A 40 -19.23 13.52 -0.06
N PRO A 41 -19.09 13.42 -1.40
CA PRO A 41 -17.86 13.79 -2.09
C PRO A 41 -17.54 15.23 -1.68
N SER A 42 -16.67 15.33 -0.69
CA SER A 42 -16.32 16.61 -0.13
C SER A 42 -15.54 17.30 -1.21
N ARG A 43 -15.82 18.60 -1.39
CA ARG A 43 -14.91 19.49 -2.12
C ARG A 43 -13.48 19.07 -1.87
N PRO A 44 -12.69 18.99 -2.95
CA PRO A 44 -11.65 18.00 -3.07
C PRO A 44 -10.70 18.12 -1.88
N LEU A 45 -9.99 17.04 -1.59
CA LEU A 45 -8.54 17.16 -1.40
C LEU A 45 -8.06 18.57 -1.81
N VAL A 46 -7.16 19.21 -1.05
CA VAL A 46 -6.20 20.02 -1.80
C VAL A 46 -5.38 18.98 -2.58
N ASP A 47 -6.01 18.47 -3.64
CA ASP A 47 -5.41 17.73 -4.71
C ASP A 47 -4.53 18.80 -5.26
N LEU A 48 -3.25 18.69 -4.90
CA LEU A 48 -2.25 19.62 -5.38
C LEU A 48 -2.05 19.46 -6.89
N GLY A 49 -2.93 18.72 -7.55
CA GLY A 49 -2.88 18.29 -8.91
C GLY A 49 -2.17 16.93 -9.00
N PRO A 50 -2.12 16.39 -10.22
CA PRO A 50 -1.15 15.36 -10.53
C PRO A 50 0.23 15.79 -10.05
N ALA A 51 1.03 14.84 -9.57
CA ALA A 51 2.44 15.11 -9.30
C ALA A 51 3.09 15.76 -10.55
N PRO A 52 3.98 16.76 -10.39
CA PRO A 52 4.54 17.51 -11.52
C PRO A 52 5.14 16.59 -12.59
N ALA A 53 4.94 16.95 -13.86
CA ALA A 53 5.27 16.14 -15.04
C ALA A 53 6.75 15.71 -15.14
N ASP A 54 7.67 16.37 -14.42
CA ASP A 54 9.07 15.95 -14.27
C ASP A 54 9.22 14.55 -13.64
N VAL A 55 8.15 14.00 -13.05
CA VAL A 55 8.10 12.64 -12.50
C VAL A 55 7.67 11.59 -13.55
N THR A 56 7.11 12.01 -14.68
CA THR A 56 6.57 11.12 -15.73
C THR A 56 7.51 10.91 -16.92
N GLY A 57 8.75 11.41 -16.83
CA GLY A 57 9.74 11.43 -17.91
C GLY A 57 10.49 10.10 -18.13
N ARG A 58 9.82 9.11 -18.73
CA ARG A 58 10.31 8.18 -19.78
C ARG A 58 9.29 7.05 -19.94
N ARG A 59 8.55 7.10 -21.05
CA ARG A 59 7.85 5.94 -21.60
C ARG A 59 8.88 4.89 -22.00
N SER A 60 9.12 3.93 -21.13
CA SER A 60 9.67 2.63 -21.52
C SER A 60 8.49 1.67 -21.56
N GLU A 61 8.28 1.00 -22.68
CA GLU A 61 7.28 -0.08 -22.78
C GLU A 61 7.50 -1.08 -21.64
N PRO A 62 6.47 -1.38 -20.82
CA PRO A 62 6.59 -2.40 -19.80
C PRO A 62 6.62 -3.77 -20.50
N ARG A 63 7.76 -4.44 -20.42
CA ARG A 63 7.89 -5.84 -20.82
C ARG A 63 7.39 -6.70 -19.64
N PRO A 64 6.24 -7.40 -19.76
CA PRO A 64 5.71 -8.19 -18.65
C PRO A 64 6.66 -9.38 -18.43
N THR A 65 7.41 -9.35 -17.33
CA THR A 65 8.34 -10.44 -16.99
C THR A 65 7.77 -11.21 -15.80
N GLY A 66 7.24 -12.40 -16.08
CA GLY A 66 7.07 -13.50 -15.14
C GLY A 66 6.04 -13.30 -14.03
N ILE A 67 4.79 -13.69 -14.30
CA ILE A 67 3.81 -13.97 -13.25
C ILE A 67 4.31 -15.20 -12.48
N ALA A 68 4.90 -14.99 -11.31
CA ALA A 68 5.26 -16.07 -10.40
C ALA A 68 3.97 -16.72 -9.87
N ARG A 69 3.86 -18.04 -10.01
CA ARG A 69 2.75 -18.83 -9.48
C ARG A 69 2.82 -18.80 -7.95
N VAL A 70 1.95 -18.01 -7.32
CA VAL A 70 1.86 -17.88 -5.86
C VAL A 70 1.18 -19.14 -5.29
N VAL A 71 1.86 -19.82 -4.36
CA VAL A 71 1.29 -20.93 -3.60
C VAL A 71 0.71 -20.36 -2.31
N ILE A 72 -0.59 -20.12 -2.30
CA ILE A 72 -1.29 -19.71 -1.09
C ILE A 72 -1.64 -20.97 -0.32
N ASP A 73 -1.22 -21.04 0.94
CA ASP A 73 -1.69 -22.03 1.91
C ASP A 73 -3.18 -21.76 2.16
N ALA A 74 -4.02 -22.37 1.31
CA ALA A 74 -5.46 -22.14 1.26
C ALA A 74 -6.21 -22.68 2.49
N ASP A 75 -5.52 -23.42 3.36
CA ASP A 75 -6.11 -24.16 4.48
C ASP A 75 -6.12 -23.36 5.80
N ARG A 76 -5.46 -22.19 5.82
CA ARG A 76 -5.66 -21.22 6.89
C ARG A 76 -6.93 -20.44 6.53
N GLY A 77 -8.01 -20.67 7.29
CA GLY A 77 -9.31 -20.00 7.12
C GLY A 77 -9.22 -18.47 6.97
N VAL A 78 -10.34 -17.82 6.64
CA VAL A 78 -10.46 -16.39 6.29
C VAL A 78 -9.74 -15.47 7.31
N GLN A 79 -8.45 -15.23 7.07
CA GLN A 79 -7.57 -14.40 7.88
C GLN A 79 -7.38 -13.08 7.17
N PRO A 80 -7.72 -11.95 7.80
CA PRO A 80 -7.57 -10.68 7.14
C PRO A 80 -6.11 -10.44 6.80
N ALA A 81 -5.90 -9.79 5.67
CA ALA A 81 -4.58 -9.60 5.11
C ALA A 81 -4.40 -8.19 4.58
N VAL A 82 -3.15 -7.75 4.54
CA VAL A 82 -2.71 -6.53 3.87
C VAL A 82 -1.49 -6.86 3.04
N TRP A 83 -1.17 -6.01 2.08
CA TRP A 83 0.09 -6.13 1.36
C TRP A 83 0.89 -4.82 1.44
N HIS A 84 2.21 -4.94 1.35
CA HIS A 84 3.09 -3.78 1.29
C HIS A 84 4.23 -3.96 0.33
N LEU A 85 4.65 -2.85 -0.28
CA LEU A 85 5.83 -2.78 -1.12
C LEU A 85 7.06 -2.57 -0.24
N ALA A 86 7.98 -3.52 -0.28
CA ALA A 86 9.27 -3.44 0.37
C ALA A 86 10.38 -3.18 -0.66
N GLY A 87 11.22 -2.19 -0.37
CA GLY A 87 12.44 -1.94 -1.14
C GLY A 87 13.53 -3.00 -0.87
N SER A 88 14.66 -2.85 -1.57
CA SER A 88 15.82 -3.74 -1.49
C SER A 88 16.39 -3.88 -0.08
N ASN A 89 16.29 -2.85 0.76
CA ASN A 89 16.70 -2.83 2.17
C ASN A 89 15.60 -3.28 3.14
N HIS A 90 14.55 -3.94 2.65
CA HIS A 90 13.38 -4.39 3.41
C HIS A 90 12.56 -3.26 4.06
N ARG A 91 12.81 -2.00 3.70
CA ARG A 91 12.01 -0.88 4.15
C ARG A 91 10.69 -0.85 3.39
N MET A 92 9.60 -0.67 4.11
CA MET A 92 8.28 -0.41 3.51
C MET A 92 8.31 0.95 2.78
N LEU A 93 7.94 0.94 1.50
CA LEU A 93 7.88 2.11 0.63
C LEU A 93 6.43 2.56 0.39
N ALA A 94 5.55 1.58 0.21
CA ALA A 94 4.13 1.78 -0.05
C ALA A 94 3.33 0.63 0.54
N ARG A 95 2.01 0.78 0.58
CA ARG A 95 1.11 -0.24 1.13
C ARG A 95 -0.28 -0.23 0.50
N SER A 96 -1.01 -1.32 0.65
CA SER A 96 -2.42 -1.37 0.27
C SER A 96 -3.25 -0.36 1.06
N VAL A 97 -4.24 0.24 0.41
CA VAL A 97 -5.27 1.01 1.09
C VAL A 97 -6.30 0.08 1.72
N ALA A 98 -6.70 -0.99 1.03
CA ALA A 98 -7.63 -1.94 1.60
C ALA A 98 -6.97 -2.89 2.63
N VAL A 99 -7.81 -3.35 3.57
CA VAL A 99 -7.58 -4.54 4.36
C VAL A 99 -8.47 -5.63 3.77
N PHE A 100 -7.87 -6.71 3.34
CA PHE A 100 -8.55 -7.80 2.64
C PHE A 100 -9.02 -8.85 3.64
N GLU A 101 -10.03 -9.63 3.25
CA GLU A 101 -10.54 -10.74 4.05
C GLU A 101 -9.59 -11.95 4.07
N SER A 102 -8.72 -12.08 3.07
CA SER A 102 -7.83 -13.23 2.90
C SER A 102 -6.51 -12.85 2.26
N ALA A 103 -5.49 -13.70 2.45
CA ALA A 103 -4.22 -13.59 1.74
C ALA A 103 -4.42 -13.64 0.21
N ALA A 104 -5.34 -14.45 -0.27
CA ALA A 104 -5.65 -14.57 -1.70
C ALA A 104 -6.22 -13.29 -2.28
N ALA A 105 -7.16 -12.64 -1.58
CA ALA A 105 -7.67 -11.34 -1.99
C ALA A 105 -6.55 -10.28 -2.00
N ALA A 106 -5.67 -10.27 -0.99
CA ALA A 106 -4.53 -9.35 -0.96
C ALA A 106 -3.52 -9.60 -2.09
N VAL A 107 -3.25 -10.87 -2.44
CA VAL A 107 -2.39 -11.22 -3.58
C VAL A 107 -3.04 -10.80 -4.89
N ALA A 108 -4.34 -11.04 -5.06
CA ALA A 108 -5.07 -10.67 -6.26
C ALA A 108 -5.06 -9.14 -6.48
N ASP A 109 -5.31 -8.36 -5.43
CA ASP A 109 -5.23 -6.91 -5.49
C ASP A 109 -3.81 -6.41 -5.80
N ALA A 110 -2.79 -6.93 -5.12
CA ALA A 110 -1.40 -6.60 -5.39
C ALA A 110 -1.00 -6.92 -6.85
N THR A 111 -1.46 -8.07 -7.37
CA THR A 111 -1.17 -8.50 -8.74
C THR A 111 -1.86 -7.57 -9.75
N ALA A 112 -3.13 -7.22 -9.50
CA ALA A 112 -3.86 -6.27 -10.34
C ALA A 112 -3.21 -4.87 -10.30
N ALA A 113 -2.77 -4.42 -9.13
CA ALA A 113 -2.10 -3.13 -8.98
C ALA A 113 -0.76 -3.07 -9.72
N LEU A 114 -0.02 -4.18 -9.81
CA LEU A 114 1.19 -4.27 -10.62
C LEU A 114 0.89 -4.36 -12.12
N ALA A 115 -0.12 -5.15 -12.52
CA ALA A 115 -0.52 -5.29 -13.91
C ALA A 115 -1.01 -3.96 -14.50
N ASP A 116 -1.77 -3.20 -13.71
CA ASP A 116 -2.36 -1.92 -14.12
C ASP A 116 -1.52 -0.72 -13.66
N PHE A 117 -0.28 -0.92 -13.20
CA PHE A 117 0.52 0.16 -12.59
C PHE A 117 0.61 1.41 -13.48
N ALA A 118 0.74 1.21 -14.79
CA ALA A 118 0.83 2.30 -15.76
C ALA A 118 -0.46 3.15 -15.87
N ALA A 119 -1.60 2.60 -15.44
CA ALA A 119 -2.88 3.30 -15.40
C ALA A 119 -3.18 3.94 -14.04
N LEU A 120 -2.35 3.69 -13.01
CA LEU A 120 -2.54 4.26 -11.70
C LEU A 120 -2.09 5.73 -11.65
N GLU A 121 -2.98 6.60 -11.20
CA GLU A 121 -2.71 8.03 -11.10
C GLU A 121 -2.16 8.40 -9.72
N PRO A 122 -1.01 9.07 -9.63
CA PRO A 122 -0.49 9.57 -8.36
C PRO A 122 -1.22 10.85 -7.91
N ARG A 123 -1.67 10.86 -6.66
CA ARG A 123 -2.27 12.02 -5.99
C ARG A 123 -1.50 12.39 -4.74
N LEU A 124 -1.21 13.68 -4.59
CA LEU A 124 -0.55 14.23 -3.41
C LEU A 124 -1.61 14.79 -2.46
N VAL A 125 -1.54 14.40 -1.19
CA VAL A 125 -2.59 14.71 -0.21
C VAL A 125 -2.02 15.37 1.04
N ARG A 126 -2.93 15.95 1.83
CA ARG A 126 -2.71 16.35 3.22
C ARG A 126 -3.74 15.67 4.12
N ASP A 127 -3.35 15.39 5.35
CA ASP A 127 -4.28 14.97 6.40
C ASP A 127 -5.32 16.07 6.69
N LEU A 128 -6.45 15.71 7.30
CA LEU A 128 -7.55 16.61 7.67
C LEU A 128 -7.08 17.77 8.54
N ASN A 129 -6.11 17.54 9.42
CA ASN A 129 -5.53 18.56 10.28
C ASN A 129 -4.46 19.43 9.58
N GLY A 130 -4.16 19.17 8.30
CA GLY A 130 -3.19 19.90 7.49
C GLY A 130 -1.71 19.73 7.87
N SER A 131 -1.43 19.06 8.99
CA SER A 131 -0.09 18.91 9.59
C SER A 131 0.74 17.77 8.99
N ALA A 132 0.10 16.86 8.25
CA ALA A 132 0.75 15.69 7.68
C ALA A 132 0.49 15.59 6.18
N LEU A 133 1.51 15.19 5.43
CA LEU A 133 1.51 15.10 3.98
C LEU A 133 1.60 13.63 3.55
N GLY A 134 0.80 13.23 2.56
CA GLY A 134 0.75 11.85 2.09
C GLY A 134 0.63 11.80 0.58
N TRP A 135 0.59 10.59 0.04
CA TRP A 135 0.25 10.35 -1.35
C TRP A 135 -0.47 9.01 -1.46
N PHE A 136 -1.27 8.87 -2.51
CA PHE A 136 -1.85 7.60 -2.92
C PHE A 136 -1.80 7.46 -4.45
N LEU A 137 -1.90 6.22 -4.93
CA LEU A 137 -2.15 5.90 -6.33
C LEU A 137 -3.57 5.38 -6.44
N ARG A 138 -4.34 5.89 -7.41
CA ARG A 138 -5.73 5.48 -7.65
C ARG A 138 -5.90 4.82 -8.99
N ARG A 139 -6.86 3.89 -9.04
CA ARG A 139 -7.47 3.40 -10.27
C ARG A 139 -8.81 4.12 -10.38
N ASP A 140 -8.99 4.93 -11.42
CA ASP A 140 -10.13 5.83 -11.54
C ASP A 140 -10.31 6.71 -10.29
N GLU A 141 -11.38 6.51 -9.53
CA GLU A 141 -11.68 7.23 -8.28
C GLU A 141 -11.30 6.43 -7.01
N GLU A 142 -10.84 5.19 -7.15
CA GLU A 142 -10.56 4.31 -6.01
C GLU A 142 -9.07 4.32 -5.64
N PRO A 143 -8.71 4.70 -4.40
CA PRO A 143 -7.33 4.64 -3.94
C PRO A 143 -6.90 3.18 -3.67
N VAL A 144 -5.86 2.72 -4.37
CA VAL A 144 -5.37 1.33 -4.30
C VAL A 144 -4.10 1.22 -3.46
N ILE A 145 -3.15 2.14 -3.70
CA ILE A 145 -1.83 2.14 -3.04
C ILE A 145 -1.67 3.45 -2.27
N ALA A 146 -1.16 3.40 -1.04
CA ALA A 146 -0.83 4.59 -0.26
C ALA A 146 0.62 4.59 0.21
N CYS A 147 1.07 5.78 0.61
CA CYS A 147 2.35 5.97 1.27
C CYS A 147 2.50 5.07 2.51
N ALA A 148 3.70 4.53 2.74
CA ALA A 148 3.97 3.72 3.93
C ALA A 148 3.76 4.49 5.25
N ARG A 149 3.98 5.82 5.23
CA ARG A 149 3.81 6.72 6.38
C ARG A 149 3.46 8.12 5.90
N TRP A 150 2.92 8.92 6.81
CA TRP A 150 2.76 10.36 6.60
C TRP A 150 4.09 11.10 6.76
N TYR A 151 4.22 12.24 6.09
CA TYR A 151 5.44 13.05 5.99
C TYR A 151 5.21 14.47 6.51
N SER A 152 6.24 15.09 7.07
CA SER A 152 6.19 16.49 7.55
C SER A 152 6.56 17.50 6.47
N THR A 153 7.31 17.08 5.44
CA THR A 153 7.79 17.98 4.37
C THR A 153 7.37 17.49 2.98
N ASP A 154 7.14 18.43 2.07
CA ASP A 154 6.80 18.12 0.67
C ASP A 154 7.93 17.37 -0.03
N ARG A 155 9.18 17.75 0.27
CA ARG A 155 10.39 17.10 -0.25
C ARG A 155 10.39 15.60 0.09
N ASP A 156 10.13 15.24 1.35
CA ASP A 156 10.12 13.84 1.78
C ASP A 156 8.94 13.06 1.17
N ARG A 157 7.77 13.71 1.08
CA ARG A 157 6.60 13.14 0.39
C ARG A 157 6.92 12.79 -1.06
N ARG A 158 7.47 13.73 -1.83
CA ARG A 158 7.81 13.54 -3.25
C ARG A 158 8.90 12.49 -3.42
N LYS A 159 9.95 12.53 -2.59
CA LYS A 159 11.01 11.52 -2.60
C LYS A 159 10.46 10.12 -2.30
N SER A 160 9.51 10.01 -1.37
CA SER A 160 8.84 8.74 -1.10
C SER A 160 8.01 8.25 -2.27
N LEU A 161 7.26 9.14 -2.93
CA LEU A 161 6.44 8.77 -4.09
C LEU A 161 7.35 8.23 -5.20
N LEU A 162 8.41 8.96 -5.55
CA LEU A 162 9.39 8.54 -6.55
C LEU A 162 9.99 7.17 -6.24
N ALA A 163 10.46 6.98 -5.00
CA ALA A 163 11.02 5.69 -4.58
C ALA A 163 10.00 4.54 -4.66
N ALA A 164 8.71 4.80 -4.43
CA ALA A 164 7.66 3.81 -4.59
C ALA A 164 7.37 3.51 -6.07
N LEU A 165 7.29 4.52 -6.93
CA LEU A 165 7.08 4.36 -8.37
C LEU A 165 8.24 3.57 -9.01
N GLU A 166 9.49 3.91 -8.69
CA GLU A 166 10.68 3.18 -9.14
C GLU A 166 10.65 1.71 -8.69
N ALA A 167 10.25 1.46 -7.45
CA ALA A 167 10.13 0.12 -6.91
C ALA A 167 9.01 -0.68 -7.58
N LEU A 168 7.85 -0.07 -7.87
CA LEU A 168 6.71 -0.74 -8.52
C LEU A 168 7.05 -1.26 -9.92
N VAL A 169 7.92 -0.58 -10.68
CA VAL A 169 8.37 -1.01 -12.01
C VAL A 169 9.02 -2.40 -11.99
N THR A 170 9.70 -2.76 -10.90
CA THR A 170 10.46 -4.02 -10.78
C THR A 170 9.89 -4.96 -9.73
N ALA A 171 8.78 -4.57 -9.09
CA ALA A 171 8.23 -5.31 -7.98
C ALA A 171 7.64 -6.65 -8.44
N THR A 172 7.84 -7.66 -7.61
CA THR A 172 7.20 -8.97 -7.76
C THR A 172 6.43 -9.31 -6.48
N VAL A 173 5.33 -10.05 -6.61
CA VAL A 173 4.60 -10.54 -5.44
C VAL A 173 5.37 -11.69 -4.82
N ALA A 174 5.71 -11.57 -3.53
CA ALA A 174 6.40 -12.63 -2.83
C ALA A 174 5.49 -13.87 -2.73
N PRO A 175 6.04 -15.08 -2.91
CA PRO A 175 5.24 -16.31 -2.99
C PRO A 175 4.61 -16.74 -1.67
N VAL A 176 5.01 -16.14 -0.53
CA VAL A 176 4.56 -16.55 0.81
C VAL A 176 4.02 -15.35 1.58
N ALA A 177 2.79 -15.46 2.09
CA ALA A 177 2.23 -14.52 3.04
C ALA A 177 2.89 -14.72 4.42
N ARG A 178 3.33 -13.62 5.04
CA ARG A 178 3.87 -13.63 6.39
C ARG A 178 2.74 -13.59 7.40
N VAL A 179 2.77 -14.47 8.38
CA VAL A 179 1.79 -14.46 9.47
C VAL A 179 2.28 -13.49 10.53
N SER A 180 1.47 -12.48 10.84
CA SER A 180 1.69 -11.63 12.00
C SER A 180 1.27 -12.39 13.24
N HIS A 181 2.15 -13.24 13.77
CA HIS A 181 1.84 -14.04 14.96
C HIS A 181 1.41 -13.14 16.13
N PRO A 182 0.37 -13.47 16.91
CA PRO A 182 0.19 -12.88 18.22
C PRO A 182 1.47 -13.16 19.03
N GLN A 183 2.06 -12.13 19.64
CA GLN A 183 2.94 -12.42 20.76
C GLN A 183 2.01 -12.97 21.84
N LEU A 184 2.00 -14.30 21.99
CA LEU A 184 1.48 -14.94 23.20
C LEU A 184 2.06 -14.15 24.36
N GLY A 185 1.18 -13.58 25.18
CA GLY A 185 1.58 -12.82 26.35
C GLY A 185 2.62 -13.63 27.12
N ARG A 186 3.69 -12.98 27.56
CA ARG A 186 4.35 -13.42 28.78
C ARG A 186 3.24 -13.55 29.81
N GLY A 187 2.93 -14.79 30.21
CA GLY A 187 2.02 -15.05 31.32
C GLY A 187 2.48 -14.30 32.58
N PRO A 188 1.59 -14.08 33.55
CA PRO A 188 1.97 -13.45 34.80
C PRO A 188 3.11 -14.24 35.43
N ARG A 189 4.19 -13.54 35.81
CA ARG A 189 5.16 -14.10 36.74
C ARG A 189 4.43 -14.29 38.06
N VAL A 190 4.20 -15.55 38.42
CA VAL A 190 3.86 -15.96 39.78
C VAL A 190 5.12 -15.88 40.63
#